data_AF-B8FHF8-F1
#
_entry.id   AF-B8FHF8-F1
#
_cell.length_a   1.000
_cell.length_b   1.000
_cell.length_c   1.000
_cell.angle_alpha   90.00
_cell.angle_beta   90.00
_cell.angle_gamma   90.00
#
_symmetry.space_group_name_H-M   'P 1'
#
loop_
_entity.id
_entity.type
_entity.pdbx_description
1 polymer ?
#
loop_
_entity_poly.entity_id
_entity_poly.type
_entity_poly.pdbx_seq_one_letter_code
_entity_poly.pdbx_strand_id
1 'polypeptide(L)'
;MKKYATITSGRGPAECQWAAARVRDRFVKEAEERKIPVKIRESIPGDNPGDIRSCLLILDREKARDFLKSWEGTILWIGQSPYRPYHKRKNWSGAIRSAPLKAGSLGSGNSSHLLTLSFLHFGGRANFQQRLRILWKRF
;
A
#
# COMPACT_ATOMS: atom_id res chain seq x y z
N MET A 1 9.17 -16.92 -10.91
CA MET A 1 9.46 -15.53 -11.39
C MET A 1 9.03 -14.52 -10.33
N LYS A 2 9.67 -13.34 -10.22
CA LYS A 2 9.29 -12.33 -9.21
C LYS A 2 8.15 -11.42 -9.70
N LYS A 3 7.29 -11.00 -8.78
CA LYS A 3 6.26 -9.97 -8.99
C LYS A 3 6.41 -8.92 -7.89
N TYR A 4 6.12 -7.67 -8.23
CA TYR A 4 6.29 -6.56 -7.29
C TYR A 4 4.95 -5.93 -6.99
N ALA A 5 4.77 -5.52 -5.74
CA ALA A 5 3.62 -4.77 -5.30
C ALA A 5 4.07 -3.55 -4.51
N THR A 6 3.39 -2.43 -4.69
CA THR A 6 3.60 -1.19 -3.94
C THR A 6 2.36 -0.88 -3.14
N ILE A 7 2.53 -0.57 -1.86
CA ILE A 7 1.48 -0.02 -1.00
C ILE A 7 1.82 1.45 -0.79
N THR A 8 0.85 2.35 -0.97
CA THR A 8 1.05 3.80 -0.85
C THR A 8 -0.06 4.43 -0.01
N SER A 9 0.29 5.36 0.87
CA SER A 9 -0.68 6.18 1.60
C SER A 9 -1.39 7.16 0.66
N GLY A 10 -2.64 7.51 0.98
CA GLY A 10 -3.36 8.59 0.32
C GLY A 10 -2.82 9.98 0.69
N ARG A 11 -3.28 11.02 -0.02
CA ARG A 11 -2.99 12.43 0.29
C ARG A 11 -3.84 12.93 1.47
N GLY A 12 -3.70 12.27 2.60
CA GLY A 12 -4.39 12.64 3.83
C GLY A 12 -3.41 13.06 4.92
N PRO A 13 -3.94 13.37 6.11
CA PRO A 13 -3.12 13.63 7.29
C PRO A 13 -2.33 12.36 7.69
N ALA A 14 -1.48 12.45 8.73
CA ALA A 14 -0.62 11.36 9.19
C ALA A 14 -1.35 10.01 9.35
N GLU A 15 -2.65 10.02 9.63
CA GLU A 15 -3.48 8.81 9.69
C GLU A 15 -3.52 7.98 8.40
N CYS A 16 -3.35 8.58 7.22
CA CYS A 16 -3.24 7.83 5.97
C CYS A 16 -1.94 7.03 5.90
N GLN A 17 -0.86 7.54 6.51
CA GLN A 17 0.43 6.85 6.56
C GLN A 17 0.41 5.71 7.58
N TRP A 18 -0.22 5.96 8.74
CA TRP A 18 -0.54 4.92 9.72
C TRP A 18 -1.42 3.82 9.14
N ALA A 19 -2.48 4.19 8.43
CA ALA A 19 -3.36 3.23 7.76
C ALA A 19 -2.61 2.42 6.71
N ALA A 20 -1.71 3.03 5.92
CA ALA A 20 -0.89 2.30 4.96
C ALA A 20 0.02 1.27 5.65
N ALA A 21 0.58 1.58 6.81
CA ALA A 21 1.37 0.62 7.60
C ALA A 21 0.49 -0.55 8.07
N ARG A 22 -0.73 -0.30 8.55
CA ARG A 22 -1.69 -1.36 8.92
C ARG A 22 -2.09 -2.23 7.72
N VAL A 23 -2.28 -1.62 6.56
CA VAL A 23 -2.56 -2.33 5.31
C VAL A 23 -1.38 -3.23 4.93
N ARG A 24 -0.13 -2.76 5.03
CA ARG A 24 1.07 -3.59 4.82
C ARG A 24 1.08 -4.78 5.77
N ASP A 25 0.85 -4.56 7.06
CA ASP A 25 0.90 -5.63 8.06
C ASP A 25 -0.18 -6.68 7.80
N ARG A 26 -1.41 -6.24 7.44
CA ARG A 26 -2.49 -7.16 7.07
C ARG A 26 -2.21 -7.91 5.78
N PHE A 27 -1.64 -7.23 4.78
CA PHE A 27 -1.26 -7.84 3.51
C PHE A 27 -0.21 -8.94 3.71
N VAL A 28 0.83 -8.67 4.49
CA VAL A 28 1.89 -9.65 4.81
C VAL A 28 1.30 -10.83 5.57
N LYS A 29 0.50 -10.58 6.61
CA LYS A 29 -0.15 -11.64 7.39
C LYS A 29 -1.05 -12.54 6.53
N GLU A 30 -1.86 -11.97 5.64
CA GLU A 30 -2.72 -12.77 4.76
C GLU A 30 -1.90 -13.55 3.72
N ALA A 31 -0.77 -13.01 3.25
CA ALA A 31 0.13 -13.74 2.38
C ALA A 31 0.78 -14.93 3.11
N GLU A 32 1.20 -14.77 4.37
CA GLU A 32 1.72 -15.83 5.23
C GLU A 32 0.67 -16.92 5.48
N GLU A 33 -0.58 -16.55 5.81
CA GLU A 33 -1.72 -17.47 5.96
C GLU A 33 -1.94 -18.32 4.69
N ARG A 34 -1.64 -17.75 3.51
CA ARG A 34 -1.72 -18.42 2.20
C ARG A 34 -0.42 -19.08 1.74
N LYS A 35 0.63 -19.09 2.58
CA LYS A 35 1.97 -19.61 2.26
C LYS A 35 2.60 -18.96 1.02
N ILE A 36 2.33 -17.67 0.80
CA ILE A 36 2.90 -16.86 -0.28
C ILE A 36 4.12 -16.12 0.29
N PRO A 37 5.35 -16.39 -0.20
CA PRO A 37 6.53 -15.68 0.26
C PRO A 37 6.45 -14.20 -0.13
N VAL A 38 6.58 -13.32 0.87
CA VAL A 38 6.64 -11.86 0.69
C VAL A 38 7.91 -11.34 1.32
N LYS A 39 8.64 -10.49 0.59
CA LYS A 39 9.80 -9.76 1.11
C LYS A 39 9.59 -8.27 0.95
N ILE A 40 9.73 -7.52 2.04
CA ILE A 40 9.79 -6.06 1.98
C ILE A 40 11.16 -5.68 1.41
N ARG A 41 11.16 -4.97 0.28
CA ARG A 41 12.40 -4.54 -0.40
C ARG A 41 12.81 -3.15 0.05
N GLU A 42 11.89 -2.22 0.00
CA GLU A 42 12.09 -0.81 0.34
C GLU A 42 10.86 -0.30 1.08
N SER A 43 11.06 0.63 2.00
CA SER A 43 9.99 1.30 2.73
C SER A 43 10.35 2.76 2.89
N ILE A 44 9.47 3.65 2.45
CA ILE A 44 9.59 5.08 2.70
C ILE A 44 8.84 5.37 4.00
N PRO A 45 9.54 5.77 5.07
CA PRO A 45 8.91 6.04 6.36
C PRO A 45 7.90 7.19 6.25
N GLY A 46 6.89 7.13 7.11
CA GLY A 46 5.96 8.23 7.38
C GLY A 46 6.56 9.25 8.34
N ASP A 47 5.72 10.21 8.74
CA ASP A 47 6.10 11.32 9.61
C ASP A 47 6.23 10.86 11.08
N ASN A 48 5.54 9.77 11.46
CA ASN A 48 5.67 9.14 12.78
C ASN A 48 6.41 7.80 12.71
N PRO A 49 7.06 7.36 13.80
CA PRO A 49 7.66 6.04 13.88
C PRO A 49 6.67 4.92 13.58
N GLY A 50 7.04 4.02 12.66
CA GLY A 50 6.23 2.87 12.26
C GLY A 50 5.23 3.14 11.13
N ASP A 51 4.95 4.40 10.81
CA ASP A 51 4.13 4.78 9.65
C ASP A 51 4.92 4.63 8.35
N ILE A 52 4.20 4.52 7.24
CA ILE A 52 4.81 4.48 5.91
C ILE A 52 4.09 5.42 4.95
N ARG A 53 4.86 6.14 4.13
CA ARG A 53 4.32 6.78 2.92
C ARG A 53 4.14 5.76 1.81
N SER A 54 5.10 4.84 1.68
CA SER A 54 4.99 3.73 0.75
C SER A 54 5.92 2.57 1.12
N CYS A 55 5.63 1.38 0.61
CA CYS A 55 6.56 0.25 0.64
C CYS A 55 6.50 -0.58 -0.64
N LEU A 56 7.65 -1.10 -1.04
CA LEU A 56 7.82 -2.03 -2.16
C LEU A 56 7.99 -3.45 -1.62
N LEU A 57 7.15 -4.35 -2.13
CA LEU A 57 7.09 -5.76 -1.78
C LEU A 57 7.48 -6.62 -2.98
N ILE A 58 8.20 -7.70 -2.73
CA ILE A 58 8.55 -8.74 -3.69
C ILE A 58 7.77 -9.99 -3.33
N LEU A 59 7.07 -10.55 -4.31
CA LEU A 59 6.28 -11.78 -4.18
C LEU A 59 6.68 -12.77 -5.26
N ASP A 60 6.39 -14.04 -5.02
CA ASP A 60 6.41 -15.04 -6.09
C ASP A 60 5.23 -14.85 -7.05
N ARG A 61 5.51 -14.71 -8.35
CA ARG A 61 4.50 -14.38 -9.37
C ARG A 61 3.40 -15.43 -9.49
N GLU A 62 3.74 -16.70 -9.38
CA GLU A 62 2.80 -17.80 -9.60
C GLU A 62 1.89 -17.96 -8.40
N LYS A 63 2.48 -18.00 -7.19
CA LYS A 63 1.72 -18.13 -5.94
C LYS A 63 0.88 -16.89 -5.63
N ALA A 64 1.33 -15.70 -6.04
CA ALA A 64 0.66 -14.44 -5.69
C ALA A 64 -0.35 -13.94 -6.74
N ARG A 65 -0.58 -14.64 -7.85
CA ARG A 65 -1.40 -14.12 -8.96
C ARG A 65 -2.81 -13.72 -8.52
N ASP A 66 -3.55 -14.65 -7.90
CA ASP A 66 -4.93 -14.38 -7.48
C ASP A 66 -5.00 -13.57 -6.19
N PHE A 67 -3.99 -13.72 -5.33
CA PHE A 67 -3.83 -12.89 -4.14
C PHE A 67 -3.71 -11.41 -4.50
N LEU A 68 -2.78 -11.05 -5.40
CA LEU A 68 -2.56 -9.68 -5.85
C LEU A 68 -3.77 -9.10 -6.58
N LYS A 69 -4.42 -9.87 -7.46
CA LYS A 69 -5.69 -9.44 -8.10
C LYS A 69 -6.77 -9.07 -7.09
N SER A 70 -6.74 -9.69 -5.91
CA SER A 70 -7.72 -9.45 -4.86
C SER A 70 -7.42 -8.23 -3.98
N TRP A 71 -6.19 -7.72 -4.05
CA TRP A 71 -5.66 -6.60 -3.26
C TRP A 71 -5.38 -5.36 -4.10
N GLU A 72 -5.16 -5.50 -5.41
CA GLU A 72 -4.94 -4.39 -6.33
C GLU A 72 -6.14 -3.42 -6.35
N GLY A 73 -5.84 -2.13 -6.22
CA GLY A 73 -6.84 -1.07 -6.23
C GLY A 73 -6.67 -0.06 -5.11
N THR A 74 -7.67 0.80 -4.97
CA THR A 74 -7.77 1.76 -3.87
C THR A 74 -8.25 1.04 -2.62
N ILE A 75 -7.63 1.34 -1.48
CA ILE A 75 -7.98 0.78 -0.19
C ILE A 75 -8.49 1.89 0.71
N LEU A 76 -9.57 1.60 1.43
CA LEU A 76 -10.07 2.44 2.50
C LEU A 76 -9.93 1.69 3.82
N TRP A 77 -9.03 2.14 4.68
CA TRP A 77 -8.94 1.69 6.05
C TRP A 77 -9.96 2.45 6.90
N ILE A 78 -10.83 1.71 7.59
CA ILE A 78 -11.80 2.27 8.52
C ILE A 78 -11.35 1.92 9.94
N GLY A 79 -10.89 2.91 10.69
CA GLY A 79 -10.41 2.72 12.06
C GLY A 79 -10.10 4.04 12.75
N GLN A 80 -10.20 4.03 14.08
CA GLN A 80 -9.81 5.17 14.91
C GLN A 80 -8.29 5.24 14.95
N SER A 81 -7.74 6.39 14.57
CA SER A 81 -6.30 6.59 14.60
C SER A 81 -5.82 6.93 16.02
N PRO A 82 -4.63 6.46 16.42
CA PRO A 82 -3.99 6.87 17.66
C PRO A 82 -3.66 8.37 17.71
N TYR A 83 -3.53 9.03 16.56
CA TYR A 83 -3.13 10.45 16.50
C TYR A 83 -4.24 11.43 16.86
N ARG A 84 -5.50 11.01 16.69
CA ARG A 84 -6.67 11.83 17.02
C ARG A 84 -7.76 10.96 17.64
N PRO A 85 -7.58 10.50 18.90
CA PRO A 85 -8.49 9.58 19.54
C PRO A 85 -9.91 10.16 19.67
N TYR A 86 -10.09 11.47 19.84
CA TYR A 86 -11.42 12.06 20.02
C TYR A 86 -12.09 12.55 18.72
N HIS A 87 -11.45 12.33 17.56
CA HIS A 87 -11.95 12.86 16.29
C HIS A 87 -12.94 11.90 15.60
N LYS A 88 -14.00 12.43 14.97
CA LYS A 88 -15.09 11.62 14.36
C LYS A 88 -14.67 10.87 13.10
N ARG A 89 -13.71 11.39 12.33
CA ARG A 89 -13.20 10.78 11.09
C ARG A 89 -12.45 9.48 11.37
N LYS A 90 -12.83 8.40 10.68
CA LYS A 90 -12.21 7.08 10.79
C LYS A 90 -11.76 6.50 9.44
N ASN A 91 -11.91 7.24 8.35
CA ASN A 91 -11.69 6.75 6.99
C ASN A 91 -10.37 7.29 6.43
N TRP A 92 -9.45 6.38 6.11
CA TRP A 92 -8.10 6.68 5.65
C TRP A 92 -7.81 5.92 4.35
N SER A 93 -7.43 6.64 3.30
CA SER A 93 -7.26 6.06 1.96
C SER A 93 -5.81 5.70 1.67
N GLY A 94 -5.62 4.72 0.80
CA GLY A 94 -4.35 4.31 0.22
C GLY A 94 -4.58 3.53 -1.07
N ALA A 95 -3.52 2.95 -1.61
CA ALA A 95 -3.62 2.12 -2.81
C ALA A 95 -2.58 0.99 -2.80
N ILE A 96 -2.94 -0.12 -3.43
CA ILE A 96 -2.02 -1.20 -3.79
C ILE A 96 -1.98 -1.35 -5.30
N ARG A 97 -0.77 -1.42 -5.83
CA ARG A 97 -0.54 -1.66 -7.27
C ARG A 97 0.46 -2.79 -7.42
N SER A 98 0.30 -3.62 -8.43
CA SER A 98 1.31 -4.61 -8.81
C SER A 98 1.87 -4.30 -10.19
N ALA A 99 3.17 -4.54 -10.36
CA ALA A 99 3.84 -4.36 -11.64
C ALA A 99 4.83 -5.52 -11.87
N PRO A 100 4.99 -5.98 -13.12
CA PRO A 100 6.24 -6.63 -13.49
C PRO A 100 7.33 -5.54 -13.51
N LEU A 101 8.33 -5.59 -12.62
CA LEU A 101 9.49 -4.71 -12.83
C LEU A 101 10.20 -5.20 -14.09
N LYS A 102 10.34 -4.33 -15.09
CA LYS A 102 11.37 -4.47 -16.11
C LYS A 102 12.67 -3.95 -15.49
N ALA A 103 13.66 -4.82 -15.31
CA ALA A 103 15.02 -4.39 -15.03
C ALA A 103 15.52 -3.65 -16.29
N GLY A 104 15.64 -2.32 -16.24
CA GLY A 104 16.05 -1.55 -17.42
C GLY A 104 15.55 -0.11 -17.56
N SER A 105 15.11 0.57 -16.48
CA SER A 105 14.96 2.04 -16.50
C SER A 105 15.65 2.71 -15.31
N LEU A 106 16.76 2.10 -14.84
CA LEU A 106 17.74 2.78 -14.02
C LEU A 106 18.70 3.48 -14.99
N GLY A 107 18.34 4.68 -15.41
CA GLY A 107 19.26 5.57 -16.09
C GLY A 107 20.47 5.82 -15.18
N SER A 108 21.65 5.56 -15.72
CA SER A 108 22.94 6.03 -15.20
C SER A 108 22.89 7.56 -15.08
N GLY A 109 22.69 8.05 -13.87
CA GLY A 109 22.67 9.48 -13.53
C GLY A 109 22.77 9.63 -12.03
N ASN A 110 23.74 10.39 -11.57
CA ASN A 110 24.19 10.46 -10.19
C ASN A 110 23.09 10.85 -9.19
N SER A 111 23.16 10.20 -8.02
CA SER A 111 22.60 10.62 -6.73
C SER A 111 21.08 10.75 -6.57
N SER A 112 20.53 9.92 -5.68
CA SER A 112 19.25 10.13 -4.98
C SER A 112 17.98 10.22 -5.85
N HIS A 113 17.83 9.33 -6.83
CA HIS A 113 16.52 9.04 -7.40
C HIS A 113 15.73 8.10 -6.47
N LEU A 114 15.15 8.71 -5.43
CA LEU A 114 13.91 8.19 -4.85
C LEU A 114 12.97 7.90 -6.03
N LEU A 115 12.39 6.70 -6.04
CA LEU A 115 11.35 6.33 -6.98
C LEU A 115 10.19 7.31 -6.83
N THR A 116 10.25 8.44 -7.55
CA THR A 116 9.12 9.34 -7.72
C THR A 116 8.17 8.65 -8.69
N LEU A 117 7.47 7.65 -8.18
CA LEU A 117 6.19 7.24 -8.72
C LEU A 117 5.29 8.47 -8.58
N SER A 118 5.18 9.23 -9.66
CA SER A 118 4.31 10.39 -9.76
C SER A 118 2.95 10.03 -9.17
N PHE A 119 2.63 10.68 -8.04
CA PHE A 119 1.32 10.60 -7.40
C PHE A 119 0.26 11.02 -8.43
N LEU A 120 -0.34 10.06 -9.12
CA LEU A 120 -1.47 10.32 -10.01
C LEU A 120 -2.56 11.04 -9.21
N HIS A 121 -2.93 12.21 -9.70
CA HIS A 121 -3.94 13.09 -9.14
C HIS A 121 -5.25 12.32 -8.91
N PHE A 122 -5.69 12.22 -7.66
CA PHE A 122 -7.10 11.95 -7.35
C PHE A 122 -7.87 13.27 -7.47
N GLY A 123 -8.07 13.72 -8.71
CA GLY A 123 -8.96 14.80 -9.07
C GLY A 123 -9.98 14.26 -10.06
N GLY A 124 -11.18 13.93 -9.58
CA GLY A 124 -12.26 13.46 -10.44
C GLY A 124 -13.21 12.51 -9.74
N ARG A 125 -14.47 12.91 -9.61
CA ARG A 125 -15.59 12.01 -9.29
C ARG A 125 -15.68 10.97 -10.41
N ALA A 126 -15.08 9.81 -10.22
CA ALA A 126 -15.24 8.67 -11.12
C ALA A 126 -15.71 7.46 -10.30
N ASN A 127 -16.99 7.12 -10.49
CA ASN A 127 -17.66 5.85 -10.18
C ASN A 127 -17.20 5.09 -8.92
N PHE A 128 -17.89 5.38 -7.82
CA PHE A 128 -17.74 4.85 -6.46
C PHE A 128 -18.14 3.36 -6.30
N GLN A 129 -17.97 2.53 -7.34
CA GLN A 129 -18.48 1.14 -7.42
C GLN A 129 -17.41 0.06 -7.63
N GLN A 130 -16.12 0.37 -7.52
CA GLN A 130 -15.09 -0.68 -7.60
C GLN A 130 -14.31 -0.82 -6.28
N ARG A 131 -14.83 -1.75 -5.47
CA ARG A 131 -14.16 -2.53 -4.41
C ARG A 131 -13.57 -1.72 -3.25
N LEU A 132 -14.44 -1.17 -2.40
CA LEU A 132 -14.11 -0.97 -0.98
C LEU A 132 -13.84 -2.33 -0.33
N ARG A 133 -12.58 -2.71 -0.21
CA ARG A 133 -12.20 -3.95 0.48
C ARG A 133 -11.31 -3.63 1.67
N ILE A 134 -11.92 -3.20 2.77
CA ILE A 134 -11.60 -3.65 4.13
C ILE A 134 -12.94 -3.78 4.86
N LEU A 135 -13.54 -4.97 4.71
CA LEU A 135 -14.63 -5.45 5.55
C LEU A 135 -14.09 -5.69 6.97
N TRP A 136 -14.89 -5.26 7.95
CA TRP A 136 -14.69 -5.45 9.38
C TRP A 136 -14.11 -6.82 9.75
N LYS A 137 -12.98 -6.83 10.46
CA LYS A 137 -12.65 -7.89 11.43
C LYS A 137 -11.91 -7.26 12.62
N ARG A 138 -12.69 -6.98 13.67
CA ARG A 138 -12.39 -7.29 15.08
C ARG A 138 -10.91 -7.08 15.47
N PHE A 139 -10.56 -5.83 15.81
CA PHE A 139 -9.72 -5.59 16.99
C PHE A 139 -10.65 -5.44 18.19
#